data_AF-A0A2D8XLM4-F1
#
_entry.id   AF-A0A2D8XLM4-F1
#
_cell.length_a   1.000
_cell.length_b   1.000
_cell.length_c   1.000
_cell.angle_alpha   90.00
_cell.angle_beta   90.00
_cell.angle_gamma   90.00
#
_symmetry.space_group_name_H-M   'P 1'
#
loop_
_entity.id
_entity.type
_entity.pdbx_description
1 polymer ?
#
loop_
_entity_poly.entity_id
_entity_poly.type
_entity_poly.pdbx_seq_one_letter_code
_entity_poly.pdbx_strand_id
1 'polypeptide(L)'
;MADTDYEDLPILNFKLADSNAVVYFYECGKTGKACEFLQLYVGWSMDNRPSYKAINDFNAGERFSQAYIDDENDPVIEQWVTLEGGISDVNFINTVATFGEVVDKFEDLIEWEG
;
A
#
# COMPACT_ATOMS: atom_id res chain seq x y z
N MET A 1 -3.20 -19.66 3.22
CA MET A 1 -2.05 -19.14 3.99
C MET A 1 -1.34 -18.23 3.03
N ALA A 2 -1.40 -16.91 3.24
CA ALA A 2 -0.63 -15.98 2.44
C ALA A 2 0.84 -16.21 2.80
N ASP A 3 1.66 -16.41 1.78
CA ASP A 3 3.10 -16.58 1.91
C ASP A 3 3.68 -15.19 2.22
N THR A 4 4.13 -14.97 3.46
CA THR A 4 4.54 -13.66 3.99
C THR A 4 6.04 -13.41 3.89
N ASP A 5 6.76 -14.17 3.06
CA ASP A 5 8.20 -13.94 2.85
C ASP A 5 8.41 -12.79 1.85
N TYR A 6 8.12 -11.56 2.31
CA TYR A 6 8.40 -10.31 1.59
C TYR A 6 9.89 -10.14 1.28
N GLU A 7 10.77 -10.83 2.02
CA GLU A 7 12.24 -10.69 1.94
C GLU A 7 12.82 -11.04 0.56
N ASP A 8 12.15 -11.90 -0.20
CA ASP A 8 12.61 -12.35 -1.53
C ASP A 8 11.85 -11.67 -2.69
N LEU A 9 10.88 -10.81 -2.39
CA LEU A 9 10.13 -10.11 -3.43
C LEU A 9 10.97 -9.00 -4.07
N PRO A 10 10.91 -8.83 -5.40
CA PRO A 10 11.37 -7.59 -6.00
C PRO A 10 10.56 -6.43 -5.40
N ILE A 11 11.24 -5.37 -4.99
CA ILE A 11 10.62 -4.16 -4.44
C ILE A 11 11.11 -2.91 -5.14
N LEU A 12 10.27 -1.88 -5.12
CA LEU A 12 10.64 -0.51 -5.47
C LEU A 12 10.31 0.41 -4.29
N ASN A 13 11.35 1.02 -3.72
CA ASN A 13 11.20 2.06 -2.71
C ASN A 13 11.07 3.44 -3.38
N PHE A 14 10.16 4.26 -2.89
CA PHE A 14 9.95 5.63 -3.37
C PHE A 14 9.38 6.53 -2.28
N LYS A 15 9.33 7.83 -2.56
CA LYS A 15 8.65 8.81 -1.70
C LYS A 15 7.25 9.06 -2.24
N LEU A 16 6.27 9.07 -1.35
CA LEU A 16 4.87 9.34 -1.64
C LEU A 16 4.29 10.10 -0.46
N ALA A 17 3.70 11.28 -0.71
CA ALA A 17 3.37 12.24 0.34
C ALA A 17 4.60 12.48 1.26
N ASP A 18 4.41 12.49 2.57
CA ASP A 18 5.49 12.67 3.54
C ASP A 18 6.15 11.34 3.97
N SER A 19 5.80 10.23 3.31
CA SER A 19 6.20 8.88 3.72
C SER A 19 7.13 8.16 2.75
N ASN A 20 7.82 7.14 3.28
CA ASN A 20 8.47 6.13 2.45
C ASN A 20 7.44 5.09 2.04
N ALA A 21 7.30 4.89 0.74
CA ALA A 21 6.40 3.90 0.17
C ALA A 21 7.18 2.78 -0.50
N VAL A 22 6.56 1.61 -0.55
CA VAL A 22 7.08 0.41 -1.19
C VAL A 22 6.08 -0.09 -2.21
N VAL A 23 6.58 -0.50 -3.38
CA VAL A 23 5.85 -1.37 -4.30
C VAL A 23 6.42 -2.77 -4.16
N TYR A 24 5.60 -3.73 -3.75
CA TYR A 24 5.94 -5.15 -3.79
C TYR A 24 5.44 -5.78 -5.09
N PHE A 25 6.28 -6.60 -5.71
CA PHE A 25 5.98 -7.25 -6.98
C PHE A 25 5.76 -8.75 -6.76
N TYR A 26 4.56 -9.22 -7.08
CA TYR A 26 4.16 -10.59 -6.80
C TYR A 26 4.05 -11.46 -8.06
N GLU A 27 4.33 -12.74 -7.85
CA GLU A 27 4.16 -13.80 -8.86
C GLU A 27 4.91 -13.53 -10.17
N CYS A 28 6.06 -12.86 -10.05
CA CYS A 28 6.95 -12.59 -11.17
C CYS A 28 7.56 -13.88 -11.72
N GLY A 29 7.28 -14.22 -12.98
CA GLY A 29 8.08 -15.20 -13.71
C GLY A 29 7.70 -16.68 -13.56
N LYS A 30 6.60 -17.06 -12.88
CA LYS A 30 6.11 -18.47 -12.89
C LYS A 30 5.81 -18.99 -14.31
N THR A 31 5.63 -18.09 -15.28
CA THR A 31 5.38 -18.39 -16.71
C THR A 31 6.35 -17.67 -17.68
N GLY A 32 7.44 -17.08 -17.18
CA GLY A 32 8.37 -16.29 -18.02
C GLY A 32 7.82 -14.92 -18.47
N LYS A 33 6.79 -14.40 -17.80
CA LYS A 33 6.16 -13.10 -18.05
C LYS A 33 6.24 -12.17 -16.83
N ALA A 34 5.93 -10.90 -17.08
CA ALA A 34 5.78 -9.82 -16.11
C ALA A 34 4.98 -10.26 -14.86
N CYS A 35 5.22 -9.60 -13.73
CA CYS A 35 4.51 -9.85 -12.48
C CYS A 35 2.99 -9.73 -12.65
N GLU A 36 2.22 -10.51 -11.88
CA GLU A 36 0.76 -10.58 -12.02
C GLU A 36 0.05 -9.62 -11.06
N PHE A 37 0.69 -9.28 -9.93
CA PHE A 37 0.15 -8.33 -8.97
C PHE A 37 1.23 -7.38 -8.45
N LEU A 38 0.78 -6.19 -8.09
CA LEU A 38 1.53 -5.23 -7.28
C LEU A 38 0.77 -4.95 -5.99
N GLN A 39 1.50 -4.65 -4.94
CA GLN A 39 0.95 -4.03 -3.73
C GLN A 39 1.68 -2.71 -3.52
N LEU A 40 0.93 -1.62 -3.49
CA LEU A 40 1.41 -0.34 -2.98
C LEU A 40 1.24 -0.36 -1.46
N TYR A 41 2.26 0.03 -0.73
CA TYR A 41 2.29 -0.12 0.73
C TYR A 41 3.00 1.06 1.39
N VAL A 42 2.44 1.52 2.51
CA VAL A 42 3.07 2.45 3.44
C VAL A 42 2.76 1.98 4.86
N GLY A 43 3.78 1.98 5.72
CA GLY A 43 3.66 1.68 7.14
C GLY A 43 4.36 2.75 7.97
N TRP A 44 3.83 3.02 9.16
CA TRP A 44 4.32 4.07 10.05
C TRP A 44 4.63 3.52 11.42
N SER A 45 5.89 3.62 11.83
CA SER A 45 6.27 3.29 13.20
C SER A 45 6.04 4.48 14.11
N MET A 46 5.09 4.36 15.04
CA MET A 46 4.67 5.46 15.90
C MET A 46 4.21 4.99 17.29
N ASP A 47 4.45 5.82 18.31
CA ASP A 47 4.06 5.50 19.69
C ASP A 47 2.53 5.43 19.88
N ASN A 48 1.77 6.28 19.17
CA ASN A 48 0.34 6.45 19.34
C ASN A 48 -0.43 6.08 18.08
N ARG A 49 -0.66 4.78 17.87
CA ARG A 49 -1.47 4.33 16.74
C ARG A 49 -2.93 4.79 16.82
N PRO A 50 -3.63 4.93 15.67
CA PRO A 50 -5.07 5.17 15.65
C PRO A 50 -5.86 4.00 16.23
N SER A 51 -7.09 4.29 16.68
CA SER A 51 -8.02 3.24 17.13
C SER A 51 -8.51 2.40 15.94
N TYR A 52 -8.84 1.12 16.19
CA TYR A 52 -9.47 0.27 15.16
C TYR A 52 -10.76 0.86 14.60
N LYS A 53 -11.51 1.63 15.41
CA LYS A 53 -12.71 2.32 14.94
C LYS A 53 -12.36 3.41 13.92
N ALA A 54 -11.33 4.22 14.19
CA ALA A 54 -10.88 5.26 13.27
C ALA A 54 -10.43 4.67 11.93
N ILE A 55 -9.70 3.55 11.95
CA ILE A 55 -9.31 2.80 10.75
C ILE A 55 -10.55 2.29 10.00
N ASN A 56 -11.50 1.67 10.70
CA ASN A 56 -12.71 1.16 10.07
C ASN A 56 -13.56 2.28 9.45
N ASP A 57 -13.68 3.42 10.13
CA ASP A 57 -14.39 4.59 9.61
C ASP A 57 -13.68 5.18 8.38
N PHE A 58 -12.34 5.22 8.39
CA PHE A 58 -11.52 5.64 7.24
C PHE A 58 -11.75 4.70 6.05
N ASN A 59 -11.60 3.39 6.24
CA ASN A 59 -11.80 2.39 5.19
C ASN A 59 -13.22 2.42 4.60
N ALA A 60 -14.24 2.78 5.38
CA ALA A 60 -15.61 2.92 4.89
C ALA A 60 -15.77 4.07 3.88
N GLY A 61 -14.87 5.07 3.92
CA GLY A 61 -14.82 6.18 2.97
C GLY A 61 -13.95 5.91 1.74
N GLU A 62 -13.03 4.95 1.81
CA GLU A 62 -12.06 4.67 0.75
C GLU A 62 -12.52 3.56 -0.20
N ARG A 63 -12.16 3.71 -1.49
CA ARG A 63 -12.66 2.83 -2.56
C ARG A 63 -11.72 1.68 -2.90
N PHE A 64 -10.41 1.93 -2.86
CA PHE A 64 -9.41 1.03 -3.43
C PHE A 64 -8.36 0.58 -2.42
N SER A 65 -8.03 1.45 -1.46
CA SER A 65 -7.01 1.19 -0.45
C SER A 65 -7.65 0.70 0.84
N GLN A 66 -6.87 -0.04 1.62
CA GLN A 66 -7.26 -0.53 2.95
C GLN A 66 -6.18 -0.21 3.96
N ALA A 67 -6.59 0.28 5.12
CA ALA A 67 -5.74 0.51 6.27
C ALA A 67 -6.00 -0.53 7.37
N TYR A 68 -4.96 -0.86 8.13
CA TYR A 68 -5.02 -1.76 9.29
C TYR A 68 -3.87 -1.49 10.25
N ILE A 69 -3.86 -2.20 11.39
CA ILE A 69 -2.71 -2.26 12.29
C ILE A 69 -2.06 -3.63 12.05
N ASP A 70 -0.77 -3.63 11.76
CA ASP A 70 -0.02 -4.87 11.56
C ASP A 70 0.29 -5.60 12.89
N ASP A 71 1.07 -6.67 12.80
CA ASP A 71 1.46 -7.49 13.94
C ASP A 71 2.52 -6.84 14.85
N GLU A 72 3.19 -5.79 14.35
CA GLU A 72 4.14 -4.94 15.07
C GLU A 72 3.45 -3.76 15.76
N ASN A 73 2.12 -3.67 15.61
CA ASN A 73 1.25 -2.66 16.19
C ASN A 73 1.42 -1.27 15.54
N ASP A 74 1.91 -1.25 14.30
CA ASP A 74 2.09 -0.07 13.46
C ASP A 74 0.89 0.08 12.51
N PRO A 75 0.37 1.31 12.30
CA PRO A 75 -0.62 1.54 11.26
C PRO A 75 0.00 1.40 9.87
N VAL A 76 -0.79 0.80 8.99
CA VAL A 76 -0.43 0.49 7.60
C VAL A 76 -1.57 0.89 6.69
N ILE A 77 -1.24 1.33 5.47
CA ILE A 77 -2.18 1.40 4.35
C ILE A 77 -1.60 0.72 3.11
N GLU A 78 -2.45 -0.02 2.40
CA GLU A 78 -2.06 -0.71 1.17
C GLU A 78 -3.13 -0.64 0.08
N GLN A 79 -2.69 -0.89 -1.15
CA GLN A 79 -3.57 -1.07 -2.31
C GLN A 79 -3.02 -2.12 -3.26
N TRP A 80 -3.83 -3.15 -3.51
CA TRP A 80 -3.52 -4.19 -4.49
C TRP A 80 -3.89 -3.77 -5.90
N VAL A 81 -3.04 -4.13 -6.87
CA VAL A 81 -3.21 -3.83 -8.29
C VAL A 81 -2.98 -5.11 -9.08
N THR A 82 -3.99 -5.55 -9.82
CA THR A 82 -3.79 -6.62 -10.82
C THR A 82 -3.13 -6.06 -12.07
N LEU A 83 -2.12 -6.78 -12.55
CA LEU A 83 -1.46 -6.55 -13.84
C LEU A 83 -1.93 -7.58 -14.88
N GLU A 84 -2.78 -8.54 -14.49
CA GLU A 84 -3.33 -9.54 -15.39
C GLU A 84 -4.12 -8.88 -16.52
N GLY A 85 -3.90 -9.36 -17.75
CA GLY A 85 -4.52 -8.75 -18.94
C GLY A 85 -3.87 -7.43 -19.38
N GLY A 86 -2.89 -6.92 -18.63
CA GLY A 86 -2.16 -5.70 -18.92
C GLY A 86 -2.82 -4.46 -18.35
N ILE A 87 -1.97 -3.51 -17.93
CA ILE A 87 -2.35 -2.17 -17.50
C ILE A 87 -1.72 -1.15 -18.45
N SER A 88 -2.43 -0.07 -18.76
CA SER A 88 -1.82 1.04 -19.51
C SER A 88 -0.99 1.92 -18.58
N ASP A 89 0.04 2.57 -19.11
CA ASP A 89 0.88 3.50 -18.36
C ASP A 89 0.04 4.58 -17.66
N VAL A 90 -0.96 5.12 -18.35
CA VAL A 90 -1.87 6.14 -17.80
C VAL A 90 -2.68 5.60 -16.64
N ASN A 91 -3.19 4.37 -16.73
CA ASN A 91 -3.94 3.77 -15.61
C ASN A 91 -3.03 3.50 -14.41
N PHE A 92 -1.81 3.03 -14.67
CA PHE A 92 -0.84 2.80 -13.60
C PHE A 92 -0.45 4.10 -12.89
N ILE A 93 -0.13 5.16 -13.64
CA ILE A 93 0.19 6.48 -13.08
C ILE A 93 -0.98 7.01 -12.22
N ASN A 94 -2.22 6.93 -12.73
CA ASN A 94 -3.38 7.36 -11.97
C ASN A 94 -3.62 6.50 -10.72
N THR A 95 -3.31 5.20 -10.78
CA THR A 95 -3.42 4.29 -9.63
C THR A 95 -2.47 4.71 -8.51
N VAL A 96 -1.21 5.01 -8.85
CA VAL A 96 -0.21 5.49 -7.88
C VAL A 96 -0.56 6.88 -7.35
N ALA A 97 -1.02 7.80 -8.22
CA ALA A 97 -1.45 9.13 -7.80
C ALA A 97 -2.66 9.08 -6.85
N THR A 98 -3.66 8.26 -7.17
CA THR A 98 -4.83 8.04 -6.30
C THR A 98 -4.41 7.45 -4.96
N PHE A 99 -3.49 6.48 -4.96
CA PHE A 99 -2.95 5.95 -3.70
C PHE A 99 -2.24 7.04 -2.88
N GLY A 100 -1.47 7.92 -3.53
CA GLY A 100 -0.86 9.07 -2.87
C GLY A 100 -1.87 10.00 -2.18
N GLU A 101 -3.01 10.29 -2.82
CA GLU A 101 -4.08 11.08 -2.21
C GLU A 101 -4.71 10.39 -0.99
N VAL A 102 -4.76 9.05 -0.98
CA VAL A 102 -5.28 8.29 0.16
C VAL A 102 -4.26 8.21 1.29
N VAL A 103 -2.97 8.10 0.96
CA VAL A 103 -1.86 8.16 1.93
C VAL A 103 -1.87 9.51 2.65
N ASP A 104 -1.96 10.62 1.91
CA ASP A 104 -2.03 12.00 2.46
C ASP A 104 -3.19 12.15 3.47
N LYS A 105 -4.39 11.66 3.13
CA LYS A 105 -5.54 11.66 4.06
C LYS A 105 -5.33 10.76 5.28
N PHE A 106 -4.58 9.67 5.14
CA PHE A 106 -4.31 8.77 6.24
C PHE A 106 -3.25 9.35 7.17
N GLU A 107 -2.24 10.02 6.62
CA GLU A 107 -1.25 10.82 7.38
C GLU A 107 -1.95 11.87 8.25
N ASP A 108 -2.94 12.60 7.69
CA ASP A 108 -3.79 13.52 8.45
C ASP A 108 -4.55 12.82 9.61
N LEU A 109 -5.07 11.61 9.38
CA LEU A 109 -5.81 10.85 10.39
C LEU A 109 -4.92 10.42 11.57
N ILE A 110 -3.67 10.07 11.27
CA ILE A 110 -2.70 9.57 12.26
C ILE A 110 -1.78 10.68 12.80
N GLU A 111 -1.96 11.92 12.35
CA GLU A 111 -1.14 13.07 12.73
C GLU A 111 0.36 12.85 12.41
N TRP A 112 0.66 12.29 11.23
CA TRP A 112 2.03 12.02 10.80
C TRP A 112 2.74 13.28 10.29
N GLU A 113 3.95 13.53 10.77
CA GLU A 113 4.85 14.60 10.32
C GLU A 113 6.21 13.94 9.96
N GLY A 114 6.48 13.72 8.67
CA GLY A 114 7.58 12.88 8.17
C GLY A 114 9.02 13.37 8.36
#